data_AF-A0A1T4NAV6-F1
#
_entry.id   AF-A0A1T4NAV6-F1
#
_cell.length_a   1.000
_cell.length_b   1.000
_cell.length_c   1.000
_cell.angle_alpha   90.00
_cell.angle_beta   90.00
_cell.angle_gamma   90.00
#
_symmetry.space_group_name_H-M   'P 1'
#
loop_
_entity.id
_entity.type
_entity.pdbx_description
1 polymer ?
#
loop_
_entity_poly.entity_id
_entity_poly.type
_entity_poly.pdbx_seq_one_letter_code
_entity_poly.pdbx_strand_id
1 'polypeptide(L)'
;MSNTRQLMDLLFGITRQRVLAVLLLRPDTSFHLRELARLTGSHPGTLGRELDKLTESGLLQRTEQGNQVHYRANRDSLLFNDLAAIFRKTHGVVPALQEALAPLDAGIHVAWVFGSLAQGTEGEGSDIDLLVLGDLGFVELVKALNPIQQALRRDINPVLYPVADFQARAASGDAFARGLLDNPKLFVKGNKDDVAELVGNPTTAGPLR
;
A
#
# COMPACT_ATOMS: atom_id res chain seq x y z
N MET A 1 4.02 23.07 5.80
CA MET A 1 4.79 21.93 5.25
C MET A 1 4.61 20.78 6.22
N SER A 2 3.81 19.77 5.88
CA SER A 2 3.63 18.64 6.78
C SER A 2 4.79 17.68 6.57
N ASN A 3 5.59 17.46 7.61
CA ASN A 3 6.82 16.67 7.61
C ASN A 3 6.62 15.25 8.15
N THR A 4 5.40 14.71 8.10
CA THR A 4 5.04 13.44 8.73
C THR A 4 5.94 12.29 8.29
N ARG A 5 6.34 12.23 7.02
CA ARG A 5 7.31 11.23 6.52
C ARG A 5 8.70 11.40 7.14
N GLN A 6 9.22 12.63 7.16
CA GLN A 6 10.52 12.93 7.78
C GLN A 6 10.51 12.60 9.28
N LEU A 7 9.38 12.84 9.96
CA LEU A 7 9.21 12.46 11.36
C LEU A 7 9.18 10.95 11.54
N MET A 8 8.47 10.21 10.67
CA MET A 8 8.49 8.74 10.70
C MET A 8 9.90 8.20 10.44
N ASP A 9 10.64 8.78 9.48
CA ASP A 9 12.02 8.39 9.15
C ASP A 9 13.00 8.67 10.30
N LEU A 10 12.77 9.75 11.05
CA LEU A 10 13.55 10.11 12.24
C LEU A 10 13.26 9.16 13.41
N LEU A 11 11.99 8.85 13.67
CA LEU A 11 11.57 8.02 14.79
C LEU A 11 11.81 6.53 14.55
N PHE A 12 11.68 6.10 13.29
CA PHE A 12 11.73 4.69 12.91
C PHE A 12 12.54 4.54 11.62
N GLY A 13 13.60 3.73 11.67
CA GLY A 13 14.34 3.37 10.45
C GLY A 13 13.44 2.65 9.43
N ILE A 14 13.74 2.77 8.14
CA ILE A 14 12.86 2.30 7.06
C ILE A 14 12.47 0.82 7.16
N THR A 15 13.40 -0.07 7.52
CA THR A 15 13.10 -1.50 7.73
C THR A 15 12.11 -1.69 8.88
N ARG A 16 12.27 -0.93 9.96
CA ARG A 16 11.39 -0.97 11.14
C ARG A 16 10.00 -0.45 10.79
N GLN A 17 9.91 0.66 10.05
CA GLN A 17 8.62 1.18 9.60
C GLN A 17 7.86 0.13 8.79
N ARG A 18 8.52 -0.51 7.82
CA ARG A 18 7.87 -1.51 6.97
C ARG A 18 7.39 -2.72 7.76
N VAL A 19 8.20 -3.27 8.66
CA VAL A 19 7.80 -4.44 9.44
C VAL A 19 6.70 -4.10 10.46
N LEU A 20 6.75 -2.92 11.10
CA LEU A 20 5.71 -2.45 12.00
C LEU A 20 4.42 -2.15 11.25
N ALA A 21 4.48 -1.59 10.04
CA ALA A 21 3.30 -1.40 9.20
C ALA A 21 2.60 -2.74 8.91
N VAL A 22 3.36 -3.80 8.58
CA VAL A 22 2.75 -5.12 8.36
C VAL A 22 2.13 -5.68 9.64
N LEU A 23 2.89 -5.69 10.74
CA LEU A 23 2.49 -6.39 11.98
C LEU A 23 1.44 -5.63 12.80
N LEU A 24 1.53 -4.30 12.90
CA LEU A 24 0.60 -3.49 13.70
C LEU A 24 -0.74 -3.27 12.98
N LEU A 25 -0.76 -3.31 11.65
CA LEU A 25 -2.01 -3.22 10.88
C LEU A 25 -2.72 -4.57 10.74
N ARG A 26 -2.00 -5.68 10.97
CA ARG A 26 -2.54 -7.06 10.98
C ARG A 26 -2.15 -7.78 12.27
N PRO A 27 -2.58 -7.27 13.43
CA PRO A 27 -2.09 -7.75 14.73
C PRO A 27 -2.52 -9.18 15.08
N ASP A 28 -3.55 -9.71 14.41
CA ASP A 28 -4.03 -11.08 14.58
C ASP A 28 -3.26 -12.10 13.74
N THR A 29 -2.51 -11.64 12.73
CA THR A 29 -1.79 -12.49 11.78
C THR A 29 -0.36 -12.71 12.25
N SER A 30 0.09 -13.97 12.21
CA SER A 30 1.50 -14.31 12.44
C SER A 30 2.21 -14.55 11.10
N PHE A 31 3.48 -14.15 11.02
CA PHE A 31 4.27 -14.25 9.80
C PHE A 31 5.64 -14.85 10.08
N HIS A 32 6.19 -15.56 9.10
CA HIS A 32 7.59 -15.99 9.14
C HIS A 32 8.53 -14.91 8.62
N LEU A 33 9.81 -15.00 9.00
CA LEU A 33 10.84 -14.05 8.57
C LEU A 33 10.93 -13.89 7.04
N ARG A 34 10.88 -15.00 6.28
CA ARG A 34 11.00 -14.97 4.80
C ARG A 34 9.79 -14.32 4.15
N GLU A 35 8.61 -14.53 4.72
CA GLU A 35 7.38 -13.92 4.25
C GLU A 35 7.40 -12.41 4.52
N LEU A 36 7.77 -12.00 5.73
CA LEU A 36 7.95 -10.59 6.07
C LEU A 36 8.99 -9.94 5.17
N ALA A 37 10.13 -10.58 4.92
CA ALA A 37 11.17 -10.07 4.03
C ALA A 37 10.64 -9.78 2.62
N ARG A 38 9.78 -10.65 2.08
CA ARG A 38 9.11 -10.45 0.80
C ARG A 38 8.11 -9.30 0.86
N LEU A 39 7.24 -9.28 1.88
CA LEU A 39 6.22 -8.24 2.06
C LEU A 39 6.82 -6.84 2.26
N THR A 40 7.96 -6.75 2.95
CA THR A 40 8.64 -5.49 3.25
C THR A 40 9.74 -5.14 2.23
N GLY A 41 10.02 -6.01 1.27
CA GLY A 41 11.18 -5.88 0.37
C GLY A 41 12.48 -5.64 1.12
N SER A 42 12.67 -6.30 2.27
CA SER A 42 13.85 -6.12 3.14
C SER A 42 14.77 -7.32 3.10
N HIS A 43 16.08 -7.10 3.25
CA HIS A 43 17.04 -8.18 3.35
C HIS A 43 16.81 -9.01 4.63
N PRO A 44 16.72 -10.36 4.57
CA PRO A 44 16.34 -11.20 5.70
C PRO A 44 17.20 -11.00 6.96
N GLY A 45 18.52 -10.86 6.81
CA GLY A 45 19.42 -10.67 7.95
C GLY A 45 19.24 -9.32 8.66
N THR A 46 18.89 -8.26 7.92
CA THR A 46 18.61 -6.95 8.52
C THR A 46 17.25 -6.94 9.19
N LEU A 47 16.26 -7.58 8.55
CA LEU A 47 14.93 -7.73 9.10
C LEU A 47 14.93 -8.58 10.39
N GLY A 48 15.68 -9.69 10.41
CA GLY A 48 15.81 -10.55 11.58
C GLY A 48 16.31 -9.78 12.80
N ARG A 49 17.39 -9.00 12.64
CA ARG A 49 17.90 -8.14 13.73
C ARG A 49 16.90 -7.11 14.23
N GLU A 50 16.06 -6.56 13.36
CA GLU A 50 15.00 -5.64 13.81
C GLU A 50 13.86 -6.38 14.50
N LEU A 51 13.45 -7.54 14.01
CA LEU A 51 12.43 -8.38 14.65
C LEU A 51 12.87 -8.85 16.04
N ASP A 52 14.14 -9.19 16.21
CA ASP A 52 14.70 -9.59 17.51
C ASP A 52 14.62 -8.43 18.50
N LYS A 53 15.09 -7.22 18.14
CA LYS A 53 14.97 -6.02 18.98
C LYS A 53 13.53 -5.68 19.37
N LEU A 54 12.60 -5.81 18.42
CA LEU A 54 11.19 -5.52 18.64
C LEU A 54 10.49 -6.60 19.50
N THR A 55 11.00 -7.83 19.47
CA THR A 55 10.55 -8.90 20.36
C THR A 55 11.10 -8.69 21.77
N GLU A 56 12.40 -8.36 21.89
CA GLU A 56 13.07 -8.04 23.15
C GLU A 56 12.43 -6.85 23.87
N SER A 57 11.94 -5.85 23.12
CA SER A 57 11.19 -4.72 23.69
C SER A 57 9.76 -5.06 24.11
N GLY A 58 9.28 -6.27 23.80
CA GLY A 58 7.92 -6.72 24.07
C GLY A 58 6.86 -6.13 23.14
N LEU A 59 7.23 -5.43 22.06
CA LEU A 59 6.28 -4.92 21.07
C LEU A 59 5.78 -6.02 20.12
N LEU A 60 6.61 -7.05 19.89
CA LEU A 60 6.26 -8.24 19.12
C LEU A 60 6.31 -9.50 19.98
N GLN A 61 5.51 -10.48 19.62
CA GLN A 61 5.58 -11.85 20.14
C GLN A 61 6.30 -12.72 19.12
N ARG A 62 7.27 -13.50 19.59
CA ARG A 62 7.94 -14.57 18.83
C ARG A 62 7.45 -15.92 19.33
N THR A 63 6.97 -16.75 18.43
CA THR A 63 6.49 -18.11 18.74
C THR A 63 7.18 -19.14 17.86
N GLU A 64 7.50 -20.29 18.44
CA GLU A 64 8.06 -21.42 17.70
C GLU A 64 6.94 -22.42 17.40
N GLN A 65 6.71 -22.69 16.13
CA GLN A 65 5.74 -23.68 15.65
C GLN A 65 6.51 -24.75 14.88
N GLY A 66 6.83 -25.86 15.55
CA GLY A 66 7.73 -26.88 15.03
C GLY A 66 9.13 -26.32 14.79
N ASN A 67 9.64 -26.43 13.56
CA ASN A 67 10.95 -25.89 13.17
C ASN A 67 10.89 -24.45 12.64
N GLN A 68 9.73 -23.79 12.72
CA GLN A 68 9.54 -22.46 12.17
C GLN A 68 9.28 -21.42 13.26
N VAL A 69 9.85 -20.24 13.05
CA VAL A 69 9.66 -19.08 13.92
C VAL A 69 8.62 -18.17 13.29
N HIS A 70 7.65 -17.74 14.08
CA HIS A 70 6.64 -16.77 13.72
C HIS A 70 6.72 -15.52 14.58
N TYR A 71 6.38 -14.38 13.97
CA TYR A 71 6.30 -13.07 14.61
C TYR A 71 4.88 -12.51 14.45
N ARG A 72 4.37 -11.90 15.52
CA ARG A 72 3.07 -11.21 15.56
C ARG A 72 3.16 -9.97 16.44
N ALA A 73 2.32 -8.96 16.23
CA ALA A 73 2.20 -7.85 17.17
C ALA A 73 1.76 -8.32 18.56
N ASN A 74 2.37 -7.75 19.61
CA ASN A 74 1.94 -8.00 20.98
C ASN A 74 0.83 -7.01 21.36
N ARG A 75 -0.44 -7.44 21.35
CA ARG A 75 -1.57 -6.59 21.75
C ARG A 75 -1.56 -6.22 23.24
N ASP A 76 -0.85 -6.98 24.06
CA ASP A 76 -0.71 -6.70 25.49
C ASP A 76 0.36 -5.65 25.78
N SER A 77 1.10 -5.19 24.75
CA SER A 77 2.07 -4.10 24.89
C SER A 77 1.36 -2.78 25.15
N LEU A 78 1.80 -2.03 26.17
CA LEU A 78 1.24 -0.72 26.51
C LEU A 78 1.29 0.28 25.34
N LEU A 79 2.30 0.15 24.47
CA LEU A 79 2.48 1.04 23.31
C LEU A 79 1.74 0.56 22.05
N PHE A 80 1.10 -0.61 22.09
CA PHE A 80 0.50 -1.21 20.90
C PHE A 80 -0.54 -0.27 20.27
N ASN A 81 -1.51 0.22 21.04
CA ASN A 81 -2.61 1.01 20.50
C ASN A 81 -2.12 2.34 19.90
N ASP A 82 -1.20 3.02 20.57
CA ASP A 82 -0.65 4.30 20.09
C ASP A 82 0.15 4.12 18.81
N LEU A 83 1.05 3.12 18.77
CA LEU A 83 1.83 2.82 17.58
C LEU A 83 0.93 2.34 16.44
N ALA A 84 -0.03 1.45 16.70
CA ALA A 84 -0.98 1.01 15.68
C ALA A 84 -1.79 2.19 15.12
N ALA A 85 -2.20 3.16 15.95
CA ALA A 85 -2.89 4.36 15.49
C ALA A 85 -1.99 5.24 14.60
N ILE A 86 -0.73 5.45 14.97
CA ILE A 86 0.25 6.19 14.16
C ILE A 86 0.47 5.50 12.81
N PHE A 87 0.72 4.18 12.83
CA PHE A 87 0.97 3.40 11.62
C PHE A 87 -0.28 3.29 10.74
N ARG A 88 -1.49 3.26 11.31
CA ARG A 88 -2.74 3.30 10.53
C ARG A 88 -2.91 4.60 9.76
N LYS A 89 -2.55 5.73 10.37
CA LYS A 89 -2.61 7.05 9.73
C LYS A 89 -1.55 7.23 8.64
N THR A 90 -0.37 6.62 8.80
CA THR A 90 0.80 6.87 7.95
C THR A 90 1.03 5.81 6.89
N HIS A 91 0.74 4.55 7.20
CA HIS A 91 1.00 3.38 6.35
C HIS A 91 -0.27 2.55 6.07
N GLY A 92 -1.39 2.89 6.72
CA GLY A 92 -2.63 2.11 6.66
C GLY A 92 -3.49 2.36 5.44
N VAL A 93 -3.21 3.38 4.63
CA VAL A 93 -4.06 3.73 3.47
C VAL A 93 -4.11 2.59 2.46
N VAL A 94 -2.96 2.09 1.98
CA VAL A 94 -2.93 1.03 0.97
C VAL A 94 -3.56 -0.27 1.48
N PRO A 95 -3.20 -0.82 2.66
CA PRO A 95 -3.84 -2.03 3.17
C PRO A 95 -5.35 -1.89 3.36
N ALA A 96 -5.82 -0.72 3.81
CA ALA A 96 -7.23 -0.52 4.04
C ALA A 96 -8.03 -0.33 2.74
N LEU A 97 -7.41 0.28 1.71
CA LEU A 97 -7.96 0.29 0.37
C LEU A 97 -8.01 -1.13 -0.22
N GLN A 98 -7.00 -1.97 0.00
CA GLN A 98 -7.02 -3.36 -0.44
C GLN A 98 -8.19 -4.14 0.17
N GLU A 99 -8.41 -4.00 1.47
CA GLU A 99 -9.52 -4.64 2.16
C GLU A 99 -10.88 -4.12 1.66
N ALA A 100 -11.01 -2.81 1.50
CA ALA A 100 -12.23 -2.18 0.99
C ALA A 100 -12.56 -2.62 -0.45
N LEU A 101 -11.55 -2.80 -1.30
CA LEU A 101 -11.72 -3.21 -2.70
C LEU A 101 -11.81 -4.72 -2.91
N ALA A 102 -11.49 -5.54 -1.91
CA ALA A 102 -11.52 -7.00 -2.02
C ALA A 102 -12.87 -7.57 -2.52
N PRO A 103 -14.06 -7.06 -2.11
CA PRO A 103 -15.33 -7.52 -2.66
C PRO A 103 -15.52 -7.22 -4.15
N LEU A 104 -14.78 -6.25 -4.69
CA LEU A 104 -14.84 -5.79 -6.09
C LEU A 104 -13.66 -6.32 -6.93
N ASP A 105 -12.83 -7.19 -6.37
CA ASP A 105 -11.53 -7.57 -6.95
C ASP A 105 -11.64 -8.09 -8.39
N ALA A 106 -12.71 -8.83 -8.71
CA ALA A 106 -12.96 -9.39 -10.04
C ALA A 106 -13.20 -8.33 -11.12
N GLY A 107 -13.76 -7.17 -10.76
CA GLY A 107 -14.00 -6.06 -11.69
C GLY A 107 -12.80 -5.14 -11.84
N ILE A 108 -11.82 -5.19 -10.93
CA ILE A 108 -10.68 -4.28 -10.94
C ILE A 108 -9.51 -4.98 -11.63
N HIS A 109 -8.92 -4.35 -12.62
CA HIS A 109 -7.70 -4.86 -13.26
C HIS A 109 -6.47 -4.38 -12.47
N VAL A 110 -6.35 -3.06 -12.30
CA VAL A 110 -5.26 -2.42 -11.54
C VAL A 110 -5.81 -1.23 -10.77
N ALA A 111 -5.29 -0.98 -9.57
CA ALA A 111 -5.63 0.21 -8.80
C ALA A 111 -4.40 0.75 -8.05
N TRP A 112 -4.24 2.08 -8.04
CA TRP A 112 -3.17 2.72 -7.28
C TRP A 112 -3.58 4.10 -6.77
N VAL A 113 -2.99 4.47 -5.63
CA VAL A 113 -3.03 5.83 -5.13
C VAL A 113 -2.02 6.68 -5.89
N PHE A 114 -2.46 7.88 -6.28
CA PHE A 114 -1.63 8.90 -6.92
C PHE A 114 -1.67 10.22 -6.13
N GLY A 115 -1.08 11.28 -6.69
CA GLY A 115 -1.10 12.61 -6.06
C GLY A 115 -0.14 12.74 -4.88
N SER A 116 -0.49 13.62 -3.94
CA SER A 116 0.41 14.04 -2.85
C SER A 116 0.81 12.89 -1.93
N LEU A 117 -0.07 11.92 -1.70
CA LEU A 117 0.21 10.74 -0.89
C LEU A 117 1.22 9.81 -1.56
N ALA A 118 1.08 9.57 -2.86
CA ALA A 118 2.07 8.77 -3.59
C ALA A 118 3.43 9.47 -3.74
N GLN A 119 3.43 10.79 -3.82
CA GLN A 119 4.64 11.63 -3.86
C GLN A 119 5.27 11.82 -2.46
N GLY A 120 4.53 11.54 -1.39
CA GLY A 120 4.97 11.76 -0.01
C GLY A 120 5.03 13.23 0.39
N THR A 121 4.26 14.08 -0.28
CA THR A 121 4.13 15.53 -0.02
C THR A 121 2.79 15.88 0.65
N GLU A 122 2.04 14.88 1.10
CA GLU A 122 0.73 15.04 1.72
C GLU A 122 0.77 15.86 3.02
N GLY A 123 -0.26 16.67 3.20
CA GLY A 123 -0.56 17.39 4.43
C GLY A 123 -1.38 16.56 5.41
N GLU A 124 -1.52 17.06 6.65
CA GLU A 124 -2.60 16.59 7.52
C GLU A 124 -3.94 16.84 6.83
N GLY A 125 -4.74 15.78 6.67
CA GLY A 125 -6.07 15.88 6.04
C GLY A 125 -6.07 15.99 4.52
N SER A 126 -4.95 15.76 3.82
CA SER A 126 -4.98 15.67 2.36
C SER A 126 -5.87 14.52 1.89
N ASP A 127 -6.61 14.74 0.82
CA ASP A 127 -7.43 13.69 0.21
C ASP A 127 -6.55 12.55 -0.33
N ILE A 128 -7.17 11.39 -0.51
CA ILE A 128 -6.56 10.19 -1.09
C ILE A 128 -7.07 10.05 -2.51
N ASP A 129 -6.24 10.39 -3.49
CA ASP A 129 -6.58 10.23 -4.89
C ASP A 129 -6.33 8.78 -5.33
N LEU A 130 -7.38 8.06 -5.71
CA LEU A 130 -7.34 6.65 -6.06
C LEU A 130 -7.73 6.46 -7.53
N LEU A 131 -6.83 5.90 -8.33
CA LEU A 131 -7.18 5.46 -9.68
C LEU A 131 -7.57 3.98 -9.63
N VAL A 132 -8.69 3.66 -10.27
CA VAL A 132 -9.16 2.30 -10.50
C VAL A 132 -9.35 2.10 -12.01
N LEU A 133 -8.65 1.12 -12.57
CA LEU A 133 -8.86 0.66 -13.93
C LEU A 133 -9.62 -0.67 -13.88
N GLY A 134 -10.82 -0.71 -14.44
CA GLY A 134 -11.67 -1.88 -14.32
C GLY A 134 -13.04 -1.76 -14.95
N ASP A 135 -13.78 -2.87 -14.89
CA ASP A 135 -15.17 -3.01 -15.32
C ASP A 135 -16.04 -3.22 -14.07
N LEU A 136 -16.47 -2.10 -13.47
CA LEU A 136 -17.32 -2.08 -12.28
C LEU A 136 -18.16 -0.79 -12.25
N GLY A 137 -19.23 -0.79 -11.48
CA GLY A 137 -20.06 0.39 -11.30
C GLY A 137 -19.40 1.43 -10.39
N PHE A 138 -19.40 2.71 -10.78
CA PHE A 138 -18.89 3.80 -9.93
C PHE A 138 -19.61 3.88 -8.57
N VAL A 139 -20.91 3.62 -8.55
CA VAL A 139 -21.71 3.60 -7.30
C VAL A 139 -21.26 2.48 -6.36
N GLU A 140 -20.89 1.31 -6.89
CA GLU A 140 -20.41 0.18 -6.09
C GLU A 140 -19.03 0.48 -5.50
N LEU A 141 -18.15 1.09 -6.32
CA LEU A 141 -16.84 1.55 -5.87
C LEU A 141 -16.95 2.55 -4.71
N VAL A 142 -17.77 3.60 -4.85
CA VAL A 142 -17.95 4.60 -3.79
C VAL A 142 -18.55 3.98 -2.52
N LYS A 143 -19.49 3.05 -2.65
CA LYS A 143 -20.06 2.33 -1.50
C LYS A 143 -18.99 1.51 -0.76
N ALA A 144 -18.11 0.84 -1.49
CA ALA A 144 -17.01 0.08 -0.90
C ALA A 144 -15.99 0.97 -0.17
N LEU A 145 -15.77 2.19 -0.65
CA LEU A 145 -14.81 3.14 -0.07
C LEU A 145 -15.35 3.95 1.12
N ASN A 146 -16.67 4.05 1.31
CA ASN A 146 -17.28 4.87 2.36
C ASN A 146 -16.83 4.49 3.79
N PRO A 147 -16.83 3.20 4.19
CA PRO A 147 -16.39 2.81 5.54
C PRO A 147 -14.94 3.23 5.83
N ILE A 148 -14.06 3.17 4.82
CA ILE A 148 -12.65 3.50 5.01
C ILE A 148 -12.41 5.02 5.04
N GLN A 149 -13.18 5.82 4.30
CA GLN A 149 -13.16 7.29 4.44
C GLN A 149 -13.44 7.71 5.90
N GLN A 150 -14.44 7.11 6.52
CA GLN A 150 -14.79 7.40 7.92
C GLN A 150 -13.70 6.97 8.89
N ALA A 151 -13.12 5.77 8.68
CA ALA A 151 -12.07 5.23 9.54
C ALA A 151 -10.75 6.01 9.44
N LEU A 152 -10.38 6.47 8.23
CA LEU A 152 -9.19 7.29 8.00
C LEU A 152 -9.39 8.76 8.34
N ARG A 153 -10.66 9.22 8.42
CA ARG A 153 -11.04 10.64 8.51
C ARG A 153 -10.38 11.47 7.40
N ARG A 154 -10.35 10.91 6.20
CA ARG A 154 -9.80 11.49 4.98
C ARG A 154 -10.76 11.18 3.84
N ASP A 155 -10.98 12.14 2.97
CA ASP A 155 -11.76 11.90 1.76
C ASP A 155 -10.93 11.05 0.78
N ILE A 156 -11.62 10.15 0.09
CA ILE A 156 -11.06 9.34 -0.97
C ILE A 156 -11.74 9.78 -2.25
N ASN A 157 -10.93 10.24 -3.22
CA ASN A 157 -11.39 10.72 -4.51
C ASN A 157 -11.11 9.63 -5.55
N PRO A 158 -12.05 8.69 -5.81
CA PRO A 158 -11.86 7.67 -6.82
C PRO A 158 -12.03 8.23 -8.22
N VAL A 159 -11.08 7.92 -9.09
CA VAL A 159 -11.18 8.06 -10.54
C VAL A 159 -11.29 6.66 -11.12
N LEU A 160 -12.38 6.39 -11.82
CA LEU A 160 -12.66 5.09 -12.43
C LEU A 160 -12.63 5.21 -13.95
N TYR A 161 -11.85 4.35 -14.61
CA TYR A 161 -11.87 4.20 -16.05
C TYR A 161 -11.97 2.74 -16.46
N PRO A 162 -12.75 2.41 -17.51
CA PRO A 162 -12.51 1.22 -18.30
C PRO A 162 -11.08 1.24 -18.84
N VAL A 163 -10.45 0.06 -18.91
CA VAL A 163 -9.07 -0.07 -19.39
C VAL A 163 -8.90 0.54 -20.79
N ALA A 164 -9.83 0.25 -21.70
CA ALA A 164 -9.80 0.73 -23.08
C ALA A 164 -9.85 2.27 -23.18
N ASP A 165 -10.67 2.91 -22.34
CA ASP A 165 -10.80 4.37 -22.32
C ASP A 165 -9.52 5.03 -21.79
N PHE A 166 -8.92 4.43 -20.77
CA PHE A 166 -7.66 4.93 -20.21
C PHE A 166 -6.50 4.79 -21.21
N GLN A 167 -6.42 3.65 -21.90
CA GLN A 167 -5.46 3.42 -22.99
C GLN A 167 -5.62 4.47 -24.11
N ALA A 168 -6.84 4.71 -24.57
CA ALA A 168 -7.12 5.67 -25.63
C ALA A 168 -6.69 7.09 -25.23
N ARG A 169 -6.98 7.51 -23.98
CA ARG A 169 -6.54 8.80 -23.42
C ARG A 169 -5.03 8.91 -23.33
N ALA A 170 -4.35 7.87 -22.84
CA ALA A 170 -2.90 7.85 -22.77
C ALA A 170 -2.28 7.98 -24.18
N ALA A 171 -2.81 7.23 -25.16
CA ALA A 171 -2.35 7.25 -26.54
C ALA A 171 -2.62 8.60 -27.24
N SER A 172 -3.74 9.27 -26.93
CA SER A 172 -4.05 10.61 -27.46
C SER A 172 -3.22 11.73 -26.81
N GLY A 173 -2.36 11.39 -25.85
CA GLY A 173 -1.57 12.36 -25.11
C GLY A 173 -2.39 13.18 -24.11
N ASP A 174 -3.45 12.63 -23.53
CA ASP A 174 -4.14 13.30 -22.42
C ASP A 174 -3.15 13.58 -21.27
N ALA A 175 -3.09 14.83 -20.81
CA ALA A 175 -2.10 15.25 -19.81
C ALA A 175 -2.32 14.58 -18.44
N PHE A 176 -3.58 14.31 -18.09
CA PHE A 176 -3.92 13.66 -16.84
C PHE A 176 -3.57 12.16 -16.87
N ALA A 177 -3.95 11.45 -17.93
CA ALA A 177 -3.59 10.04 -18.11
C ALA A 177 -2.07 9.84 -18.14
N ARG A 178 -1.32 10.70 -18.86
CA ARG A 178 0.16 10.67 -18.85
C ARG A 178 0.73 10.97 -17.48
N GLY A 179 0.21 11.99 -16.79
CA GLY A 179 0.60 12.29 -15.41
C GLY A 179 0.39 11.12 -14.45
N LEU A 180 -0.70 10.37 -14.59
CA LEU A 180 -0.93 9.16 -13.78
C LEU A 180 0.10 8.06 -14.05
N LEU A 181 0.63 7.98 -15.27
CA LEU A 181 1.62 7.00 -15.68
C LEU A 181 3.07 7.37 -15.34
N ASP A 182 3.40 8.66 -15.33
CA ASP A 182 4.77 9.10 -15.06
C ASP A 182 5.04 9.31 -13.56
N ASN A 183 4.02 9.69 -12.80
CA ASN A 183 4.18 10.00 -11.38
C ASN A 183 4.33 8.74 -10.49
N PRO A 184 4.90 8.90 -9.28
CA PRO A 184 4.94 7.85 -8.27
C PRO A 184 3.56 7.24 -7.99
N LYS A 185 3.53 5.93 -7.74
CA LYS A 185 2.31 5.15 -7.53
C LYS A 185 2.45 4.33 -6.25
N LEU A 186 1.41 4.32 -5.44
CA LEU A 186 1.28 3.33 -4.38
C LEU A 186 0.22 2.33 -4.81
N PHE A 187 0.67 1.18 -5.30
CA PHE A 187 -0.22 0.14 -5.80
C PHE A 187 -1.10 -0.42 -4.68
N VAL A 188 -2.39 -0.46 -4.95
CA VAL A 188 -3.41 -1.11 -4.13
C VAL A 188 -3.68 -2.49 -4.70
N LYS A 189 -3.88 -2.60 -6.02
CA LYS A 189 -3.96 -3.86 -6.78
C LYS A 189 -3.05 -3.78 -8.00
N GLY A 190 -2.39 -4.89 -8.29
CA GLY A 190 -1.42 -5.00 -9.37
C GLY A 190 -0.08 -4.35 -9.06
N ASN A 191 0.72 -4.16 -10.09
CA ASN A 191 2.08 -3.64 -10.02
C ASN A 191 2.45 -2.87 -11.31
N LYS A 192 3.73 -2.47 -11.45
CA LYS A 192 4.20 -1.70 -12.60
C LYS A 192 4.12 -2.48 -13.92
N ASP A 193 4.36 -3.78 -13.88
CA ASP A 193 4.34 -4.65 -15.06
C ASP A 193 2.91 -4.78 -15.58
N ASP A 194 1.92 -4.93 -14.68
CA ASP A 194 0.50 -4.96 -15.04
C ASP A 194 0.09 -3.65 -15.75
N VAL A 195 0.55 -2.49 -15.26
CA VAL A 195 0.30 -1.20 -15.92
C VAL A 195 0.98 -1.12 -17.28
N ALA A 196 2.21 -1.60 -17.40
CA ALA A 196 2.96 -1.57 -18.66
C ALA A 196 2.33 -2.47 -19.73
N GLU A 197 1.79 -3.63 -19.32
CA GLU A 197 1.02 -4.52 -20.18
C GLU A 197 -0.29 -3.85 -20.63
N LEU A 198 -1.02 -3.21 -19.70
CA LEU A 198 -2.26 -2.53 -20.01
C LEU A 198 -2.06 -1.31 -20.89
N VAL A 199 -1.02 -0.50 -20.72
CA VAL A 199 -0.86 0.72 -21.52
C VAL A 199 -0.16 0.45 -22.85
N GLY A 200 0.43 -0.73 -23.01
CA GLY A 200 1.17 -1.11 -24.20
C GLY A 200 2.44 -0.28 -24.32
N ASN A 201 3.53 -0.68 -23.68
CA ASN A 201 4.85 -0.16 -24.06
C ASN A 201 5.16 -0.58 -25.51
N PRO A 202 5.56 0.33 -26.41
CA PRO A 202 6.02 0.01 -27.77
C PRO A 202 7.44 -0.61 -27.78
N THR A 203 7.76 -1.49 -26.83
CA THR A 203 9.11 -2.06 -26.68
C THR A 203 9.07 -3.58 -26.77
N THR A 204 8.58 -4.10 -27.89
CA THR A 204 8.95 -5.41 -28.46
C THR A 204 8.58 -5.47 -29.96
N ALA A 205 8.95 -4.45 -30.73
CA ALA A 205 9.23 -4.65 -32.15
C ALA A 205 10.73 -4.90 -32.30
N GLY A 206 11.17 -6.12 -31.99
CA GLY A 206 12.49 -6.57 -32.44
C GLY A 206 12.52 -6.54 -33.97
N PRO A 207 13.61 -6.11 -34.60
CA PRO A 207 13.66 -6.03 -36.05
C PRO A 207 13.47 -7.42 -36.66
N LEU A 208 12.48 -7.53 -37.54
CA LEU A 208 12.38 -8.65 -38.46
C LEU A 208 13.54 -8.54 -39.47
N ARG A 209 14.54 -9.40 -39.26
CA ARG A 209 15.65 -9.77 -40.15
C ARG A 209 16.74 -8.75 -40.41
#